data_AF-A0AAV5NAB6-F1
#
_entry.id   AF-A0AAV5NAB6-F1
#
_cell.length_a   1.000
_cell.length_b   1.000
_cell.length_c   1.000
_cell.angle_alpha   90.00
_cell.angle_beta   90.00
_cell.angle_gamma   90.00
#
_symmetry.space_group_name_H-M   'P 1'
#
loop_
_entity.id
_entity.type
_entity.pdbx_description
1 polymer ?
#
loop_
_entity_poly.entity_id
_entity_poly.type
_entity_poly.pdbx_seq_one_letter_code
_entity_poly.pdbx_strand_id
1 'polypeptide(L)' 'MSANSTRFGKMIKDQHGVTALEYSLIGVAVAMLLAIVLGDGTGSGMLYELKTTFEKIIEAIRAAVHH' A
#
# COMPACT_ATOMS: atom_id res chain seq x y z
N MET A 1 -16.02 -40.75 24.75
CA MET A 1 -14.91 -39.75 24.72
C MET A 1 -15.25 -38.73 23.63
N SER A 2 -15.47 -37.48 24.01
CA SER A 2 -16.05 -36.44 23.14
C SER A 2 -15.05 -36.02 22.05
N ALA A 3 -15.37 -36.34 20.79
CA ALA A 3 -14.58 -35.96 19.61
C ALA A 3 -14.51 -34.43 19.38
N ASN A 4 -15.25 -33.63 20.15
CA ASN A 4 -15.33 -32.18 20.00
C ASN A 4 -14.15 -31.43 20.64
N SER A 5 -13.50 -31.97 21.68
CA SER A 5 -12.37 -31.29 22.34
C SER A 5 -11.09 -31.29 21.49
N THR A 6 -10.95 -32.25 20.58
CA THR A 6 -9.72 -32.44 19.80
C THR A 6 -9.62 -31.51 18.59
N ARG A 7 -10.75 -31.02 18.05
CA ARG A 7 -10.78 -30.12 16.89
C ARG A 7 -10.40 -28.69 17.26
N PHE A 8 -10.93 -28.17 18.37
CA PHE A 8 -10.53 -26.87 18.92
C PHE A 8 -9.07 -26.86 19.36
N GLY A 9 -8.57 -27.94 19.96
CA GLY A 9 -7.15 -28.08 20.30
C GLY A 9 -6.22 -28.09 19.08
N LYS A 10 -6.66 -28.64 17.94
CA LYS A 10 -5.92 -28.57 16.66
C LYS A 10 -5.94 -27.16 16.06
N MET A 11 -7.09 -26.48 16.06
CA MET A 11 -7.17 -25.08 15.60
C MET A 11 -6.26 -24.13 16.38
N ILE A 12 -6.18 -24.30 17.71
CA ILE A 12 -5.28 -23.50 18.57
C ILE A 12 -3.80 -23.85 18.33
N LYS A 13 -3.51 -25.07 17.87
CA LYS A 13 -2.16 -25.53 17.51
C LYS A 13 -1.77 -25.09 16.08
N ASP A 14 -2.75 -24.88 15.21
CA ASP A 14 -2.59 -24.48 13.80
C ASP A 14 -2.67 -22.95 13.60
N GLN A 15 -2.01 -22.15 14.46
CA GLN A 15 -2.02 -20.67 14.34
C GLN A 15 -1.24 -20.14 13.13
N HIS A 16 -0.41 -20.97 12.50
CA HIS A 16 0.37 -20.59 11.32
C HIS A 16 -0.50 -20.09 10.15
N GLY A 17 -1.74 -20.58 10.02
CA GLY A 17 -2.69 -20.08 9.01
C GLY A 17 -3.35 -18.75 9.37
N VAL A 18 -3.50 -18.46 10.67
CA VAL A 18 -4.06 -17.19 11.18
C VAL A 18 -3.07 -16.06 10.94
N THR A 19 -1.78 -16.33 11.10
CA THR A 19 -0.69 -15.39 10.83
C THR A 19 -0.68 -14.90 9.37
N ALA A 20 -0.95 -15.78 8.40
CA ALA A 20 -1.04 -15.39 7.00
C ALA A 20 -2.24 -14.46 6.72
N LEU A 21 -3.38 -14.70 7.38
CA LEU A 21 -4.56 -13.84 7.27
C LEU A 21 -4.31 -12.46 7.88
N GLU A 22 -3.66 -12.38 9.04
CA GLU A 22 -3.35 -11.12 9.71
C GLU A 22 -2.35 -10.28 8.90
N TYR A 23 -1.27 -10.89 8.40
CA TYR A 23 -0.34 -10.18 7.51
C TYR A 23 -0.98 -9.76 6.19
N SER A 24 -1.90 -10.56 5.64
CA SER A 24 -2.67 -10.15 4.46
C SER A 24 -3.54 -8.92 4.75
N LEU A 25 -4.17 -8.87 5.93
CA LEU A 25 -4.99 -7.73 6.36
C LEU A 25 -4.14 -6.47 6.59
N ILE A 26 -2.95 -6.62 7.18
CA ILE A 26 -1.97 -5.53 7.32
C ILE A 26 -1.53 -5.03 5.94
N GLY A 27 -1.27 -5.94 5.00
CA GLY A 27 -0.92 -5.60 3.62
C GLY A 27 -2.01 -4.79 2.91
N VAL A 28 -3.28 -5.19 3.07
CA VAL A 28 -4.43 -4.44 2.54
C VAL A 28 -4.54 -3.05 3.18
N ALA A 29 -4.37 -2.94 4.50
CA ALA A 29 -4.42 -1.66 5.19
C ALA A 29 -3.30 -0.71 4.72
N VAL A 30 -2.07 -1.21 4.58
CA VAL A 30 -0.95 -0.44 4.04
C VAL A 30 -1.21 -0.03 2.59
N ALA A 31 -1.74 -0.92 1.75
CA ALA A 31 -2.08 -0.60 0.37
C ALA A 31 -3.16 0.50 0.27
N MET A 32 -4.17 0.49 1.13
CA MET A 32 -5.19 1.53 1.19
C MET A 32 -4.62 2.89 1.61
N LEU A 33 -3.77 2.93 2.64
CA LEU A 33 -3.11 4.17 3.07
C LEU A 33 -2.19 4.71 1.98
N LEU A 34 -1.44 3.84 1.30
CA LEU A 34 -0.62 4.22 0.16
C LEU A 34 -1.46 4.75 -1.00
N ALA A 35 -2.59 4.14 -1.32
CA ALA A 35 -3.48 4.64 -2.38
C ALA A 35 -3.95 6.08 -2.10
N ILE A 36 -4.25 6.41 -0.85
CA ILE A 36 -4.64 7.77 -0.43
C ILE A 36 -3.48 8.76 -0.57
N VAL A 37 -2.29 8.38 -0.07
CA VAL A 37 -1.11 9.28 -0.06
C VAL A 37 -0.54 9.49 -1.46
N LEU A 38 -0.48 8.42 -2.25
CA LEU A 38 0.02 8.46 -3.62
C LEU A 38 -0.95 9.24 -4.52
N GLY A 39 -2.25 9.05 -4.35
CA GLY A 39 -3.27 9.60 -5.25
C GLY A 39 -3.24 8.93 -6.63
N ASP A 40 -4.11 9.39 -7.53
CA ASP A 40 -4.23 8.85 -8.91
C ASP A 40 -3.29 9.54 -9.91
N GLY A 41 -2.48 10.50 -9.45
CA GLY A 41 -1.60 11.31 -10.29
C GLY A 41 -2.31 12.42 -11.07
N THR A 42 -3.61 12.64 -10.85
CA THR A 42 -4.41 13.66 -11.51
C THR A 42 -5.03 14.62 -10.48
N GLY A 43 -4.43 15.81 -10.35
CA GLY A 43 -5.00 16.93 -9.60
C GLY A 43 -4.61 17.05 -8.12
N SER A 44 -4.21 15.97 -7.44
CA SER A 44 -3.66 16.05 -6.07
C SER A 44 -2.91 14.78 -5.66
N GLY A 45 -2.24 14.80 -4.51
CA GLY A 45 -1.49 13.65 -3.98
C GLY A 45 -0.01 13.63 -4.41
N MET A 46 0.76 12.72 -3.82
CA MET A 46 2.22 12.71 -3.99
C MET A 46 2.65 12.51 -5.46
N LEU A 47 1.93 11.68 -6.24
CA LEU A 47 2.24 11.49 -7.66
C LEU A 47 2.03 12.75 -8.49
N TYR A 48 0.99 13.53 -8.18
CA TYR A 48 0.70 14.78 -8.89
C TYR A 48 1.78 15.83 -8.62
N GLU A 49 2.18 16.00 -7.36
CA GLU A 49 3.24 16.94 -6.98
C GLU A 49 4.59 16.55 -7.57
N LEU A 50 4.89 15.25 -7.61
CA LEU A 50 6.09 14.72 -8.25
C LEU A 50 6.10 15.02 -9.75
N LYS A 51 5.00 14.76 -10.44
CA LYS A 51 4.84 15.08 -11.88
C LYS A 51 5.01 16.57 -12.13
N THR A 52 4.32 17.41 -11.34
CA THR A 52 4.38 18.87 -11.43
C THR A 52 5.79 19.39 -11.23
N THR A 53 6.54 18.81 -10.29
CA THR A 53 7.93 19.18 -10.04
C THR A 53 8.82 18.89 -11.25
N PHE A 54 8.69 17.70 -11.85
CA PHE A 54 9.44 17.36 -13.07
C PHE A 54 9.07 18.26 -14.25
N GLU A 55 7.79 18.60 -14.43
CA GLU A 55 7.34 19.52 -15.47
C GLU A 55 7.99 20.91 -15.31
N LYS A 56 8.03 21.45 -14.08
CA LYS A 56 8.71 22.72 -13.77
C LYS A 56 10.21 22.68 -14.04
N ILE A 57 10.88 21.56 -13.75
CA ILE A 57 12.30 21.39 -14.06
C ILE A 57 12.52 21.43 -15.59
N ILE A 58 11.69 20.71 -16.35
CA ILE A 58 11.77 20.69 -17.82
C ILE A 58 11.52 22.09 -18.38
N GLU A 59 10.53 22.81 -17.86
CA GLU A 59 10.22 24.19 -18.26
C GLU A 59 11.39 25.13 -17.99
N ALA A 60 11.99 25.05 -16.80
CA ALA A 60 13.16 25.85 -16.44
C ALA A 60 14.36 25.57 -17.36
N ILE A 61 14.61 24.31 -17.69
CA ILE A 61 15.68 23.92 -18.62
C ILE A 61 15.40 24.49 -20.03
N ARG A 62 14.16 24.38 -20.52
CA ARG A 62 13.80 24.92 -21.84
C ARG A 62 13.94 26.44 -21.88
N ALA A 63 13.48 27.13 -20.85
CA ALA A 63 13.64 28.58 -20.74
C ALA A 63 15.12 28.99 -20.78
N ALA A 64 15.98 28.28 -20.06
CA ALA A 64 17.43 28.54 -20.05
C ALA A 64 18.12 28.29 -21.40
N VAL A 65 17.59 27.40 -22.25
CA VAL A 65 18.15 27.08 -23.57
C VAL A 65 17.66 28.04 -24.67
N HIS A 66 16.50 28.68 -24.48
CA HIS A 66 15.93 29.64 -25.44
C HIS A 66 16.33 31.10 -25.17
N HIS A 67 17.16 31.35 -24.16
CA HIS A 67 17.92 32.60 -23.96
C HIS A 67 19.33 32.46 -24.51
#